data_AF-A0A815R3E7-F1
#
_entry.id   AF-A0A815R3E7-F1
#
_cell.length_a   1.000
_cell.length_b   1.000
_cell.length_c   1.000
_cell.angle_alpha   90.00
_cell.angle_beta   90.00
_cell.angle_gamma   90.00
#
_symmetry.space_group_name_H-M   'P 1'
#
loop_
_entity.id
_entity.type
_entity.pdbx_description
1 polymer ?
#
loop_
_entity_poly.entity_id
_entity_poly.type
_entity_poly.pdbx_seq_one_letter_code
_entity_poly.pdbx_strand_id
1 'polypeptide(L)'
;MAMAMENDKTLCDICNEEKLTYLCEGCSKKFCSMDLTEHHQMLTNELRQMDIDYAQDCKKFVMEYLATSCNNIQMKLADLHKETKQTLNDNDFNEINIHYLKNQLTEIRQVLDNPTKIIIKDLQPFITQYKDNGTVNDLKQ
;
A
#
# COMPACT_ATOMS: atom_id res chain seq x y z
N MET A 1 20.21 28.95 8.85
CA MET A 1 21.28 29.97 8.76
C MET A 1 22.38 29.37 7.92
N ALA A 2 22.67 29.92 6.74
CA ALA A 2 23.74 29.42 5.87
C ALA A 2 25.06 30.06 6.30
N MET A 3 26.00 29.26 6.81
CA MET A 3 27.39 29.69 7.00
C MET A 3 28.12 29.54 5.66
N ALA A 4 28.56 30.66 5.08
CA ALA A 4 29.47 30.66 3.95
C ALA A 4 30.88 30.36 4.45
N MET A 5 31.44 29.20 4.08
CA MET A 5 32.87 28.94 4.17
C MET A 5 33.54 29.43 2.88
N GLU A 6 34.82 29.78 2.98
CA GLU A 6 35.69 30.46 2.01
C GLU A 6 35.41 30.14 0.53
N ASN A 7 35.58 31.14 -0.34
CA ASN A 7 35.32 31.13 -1.80
C ASN A 7 36.22 30.16 -2.61
N ASP A 8 36.57 29.01 -2.05
CA ASP A 8 37.38 28.00 -2.70
C ASP A 8 36.51 27.20 -3.67
N LYS A 9 36.83 27.35 -4.95
CA LYS A 9 36.26 26.52 -6.01
C LYS A 9 36.67 25.07 -5.74
N THR A 10 35.70 24.19 -5.72
CA THR A 10 35.92 22.74 -5.57
C THR A 10 35.20 22.01 -6.68
N LEU A 11 35.51 20.72 -6.85
CA LEU A 11 34.97 19.91 -7.92
C LEU A 11 33.51 19.54 -7.63
N CYS A 12 32.63 19.70 -8.62
CA CYS A 12 31.27 19.18 -8.55
C CYS A 12 31.26 17.66 -8.79
N ASP A 13 30.55 16.90 -7.96
CA ASP A 13 30.44 15.43 -8.08
C ASP A 13 29.60 14.95 -9.28
N ILE A 14 28.90 15.85 -9.98
CA ILE A 14 28.10 15.53 -11.19
C ILE A 14 28.81 15.98 -12.45
N CYS A 15 29.07 17.29 -12.61
CA CYS A 15 29.67 17.81 -13.84
C CYS A 15 31.21 17.79 -13.87
N ASN A 16 31.86 17.50 -12.74
CA ASN A 16 33.32 17.41 -12.62
C ASN A 16 34.06 18.70 -13.04
N GLU A 17 33.42 19.86 -12.85
CA GLU A 17 34.01 21.19 -13.08
C GLU A 17 34.32 21.88 -11.75
N GLU A 18 35.46 22.59 -11.69
CA GLU A 18 35.83 23.42 -10.53
C GLU A 18 34.92 24.66 -10.46
N LYS A 19 34.00 24.64 -9.50
CA LYS A 19 33.00 25.69 -9.29
C LYS A 19 32.84 25.99 -7.81
N LEU A 20 32.09 27.04 -7.49
CA LEU A 20 31.53 27.15 -6.14
C LEU A 20 30.56 25.99 -5.97
N THR A 21 30.86 25.09 -5.02
CA THR A 21 30.01 23.95 -4.71
C THR A 21 29.43 24.06 -3.31
N TYR A 22 28.35 23.32 -3.10
CA TYR A 22 27.60 23.25 -1.86
C TYR A 22 27.47 21.79 -1.46
N LEU A 23 27.64 21.51 -0.17
CA LEU A 23 27.43 20.19 0.39
C LEU A 23 25.94 19.91 0.55
N CYS A 24 25.46 18.78 0.02
CA CYS A 24 24.15 18.26 0.36
C CYS A 24 24.26 17.46 1.67
N GLU A 25 23.58 17.92 2.72
CA GLU A 25 23.60 17.25 4.04
C GLU A 25 22.99 15.84 3.99
N GLY A 26 22.09 15.56 3.04
CA GLY A 26 21.41 14.27 2.92
C GLY A 26 22.28 13.16 2.32
N CYS A 27 23.16 13.50 1.37
CA CYS A 27 23.99 12.51 0.67
C CYS A 27 25.50 12.73 0.83
N SER A 28 25.92 13.76 1.57
CA SER A 28 27.31 14.14 1.84
C SER A 28 28.17 14.41 0.59
N LYS A 29 27.52 14.77 -0.54
CA LYS A 29 28.17 15.10 -1.82
C LYS A 29 28.17 16.60 -2.10
N LYS A 30 29.12 17.07 -2.91
CA LYS A 30 29.31 18.47 -3.30
C LYS A 30 28.79 18.71 -4.71
N PHE A 31 27.92 19.69 -4.85
CA PHE A 31 27.29 20.02 -6.12
C PHE A 31 27.46 21.51 -6.44
N CYS A 32 27.61 21.85 -7.72
CA CYS A 32 27.43 23.24 -8.13
C CYS A 32 25.96 23.65 -7.96
N SER A 33 25.67 24.96 -7.94
CA SER A 33 24.31 25.46 -7.68
C SER A 33 23.24 24.87 -8.60
N MET A 34 23.57 24.63 -9.87
CA MET A 34 22.64 24.09 -10.86
C MET A 34 22.36 22.62 -10.58
N ASP A 35 23.42 21.81 -10.48
CA ASP A 35 23.34 20.37 -10.24
C ASP A 35 22.73 20.04 -8.87
N LEU A 36 22.92 20.89 -7.85
CA LEU A 36 22.27 20.74 -6.54
C LEU A 36 20.74 20.88 -6.66
N THR A 37 20.30 21.86 -7.45
CA THR A 37 18.87 22.13 -7.64
C THR A 37 18.22 20.98 -8.40
N GLU A 38 18.87 20.50 -9.46
CA GLU A 38 18.43 19.34 -10.21
C GLU A 38 18.40 18.07 -9.35
N HIS A 39 19.43 17.85 -8.53
CA HIS A 39 19.48 16.75 -7.58
C HIS A 39 18.31 16.77 -6.59
N HIS A 40 18.02 17.92 -5.97
CA HIS A 40 16.89 18.05 -5.05
C HIS A 40 15.54 17.87 -5.76
N GLN A 41 15.41 18.37 -6.99
CA GLN A 41 14.20 18.19 -7.79
C GLN A 41 13.98 16.71 -8.16
N MET A 42 15.04 15.99 -8.52
CA MET A 42 15.00 14.55 -8.79
C MET A 42 14.52 13.80 -7.55
N LEU A 43 15.13 14.03 -6.38
CA LEU A 43 14.72 13.41 -5.11
C LEU A 43 13.25 13.72 -4.77
N THR A 44 12.81 14.97 -4.97
CA THR A 44 11.41 15.35 -4.73
C THR A 44 10.46 14.60 -5.65
N ASN A 45 10.84 14.39 -6.90
CA ASN A 45 10.03 13.65 -7.86
C ASN A 45 9.99 12.15 -7.54
N GLU A 46 11.12 11.55 -7.14
CA GLU A 46 11.19 10.16 -6.70
C GLU A 46 10.29 9.91 -5.48
N LEU A 47 10.36 10.78 -4.47
CA LEU A 47 9.48 10.70 -3.29
C LEU A 47 8.01 10.80 -3.67
N ARG A 48 7.66 11.75 -4.55
CA ARG A 48 6.28 11.89 -5.04
C ARG A 48 5.82 10.63 -5.79
N GLN A 49 6.70 10.02 -6.59
CA GLN A 49 6.36 8.81 -7.33
C GLN A 49 6.12 7.64 -6.36
N MET A 50 6.94 7.51 -5.32
CA MET A 50 6.72 6.50 -4.27
C MET A 50 5.35 6.66 -3.59
N ASP A 51 4.93 7.89 -3.27
CA ASP A 51 3.61 8.15 -2.69
C ASP A 51 2.47 7.74 -3.63
N ILE A 52 2.63 8.02 -4.93
CA ILE A 52 1.66 7.64 -5.96
C ILE A 52 1.58 6.12 -6.09
N ASP A 53 2.72 5.45 -6.17
CA ASP A 53 2.79 3.99 -6.32
C ASP A 53 2.19 3.30 -5.09
N TYR A 54 2.50 3.78 -3.89
CA TYR A 54 1.92 3.28 -2.64
C TYR A 54 0.38 3.42 -2.62
N ALA A 55 -0.14 4.57 -3.04
CA ALA A 55 -1.58 4.80 -3.11
C ALA A 55 -2.26 3.89 -4.16
N GLN A 56 -1.60 3.65 -5.29
CA GLN A 56 -2.09 2.74 -6.33
C GLN A 56 -2.11 1.28 -5.87
N ASP A 57 -1.04 0.83 -5.20
CA ASP A 57 -0.96 -0.53 -4.65
C ASP A 57 -2.02 -0.76 -3.58
N CYS A 58 -2.20 0.20 -2.67
CA CYS A 58 -3.27 0.15 -1.67
C CYS A 58 -4.65 0.05 -2.32
N LYS A 59 -4.91 0.87 -3.35
CA LYS A 59 -6.18 0.84 -4.11
C LYS A 59 -6.38 -0.52 -4.77
N LYS A 60 -5.36 -1.04 -5.45
CA LYS A 60 -5.42 -2.33 -6.14
C LYS A 60 -5.73 -3.47 -5.17
N PHE A 61 -5.02 -3.50 -4.04
CA PHE A 61 -5.24 -4.50 -2.99
C PHE A 61 -6.69 -4.49 -2.47
N VAL A 62 -7.22 -3.30 -2.13
CA VAL A 62 -8.61 -3.18 -1.66
C VAL A 62 -9.60 -3.65 -2.73
N MET A 63 -9.36 -3.31 -4.00
CA MET A 63 -10.24 -3.73 -5.10
C MET A 63 -10.22 -5.24 -5.32
N GLU A 64 -9.04 -5.88 -5.28
CA GLU A 64 -8.91 -7.34 -5.41
C GLU A 64 -9.61 -8.05 -4.25
N TYR A 65 -9.37 -7.58 -3.01
CA TYR A 65 -10.03 -8.12 -1.83
C TYR A 65 -11.56 -8.03 -1.93
N LEU A 66 -12.09 -6.85 -2.29
CA LEU A 66 -13.53 -6.65 -2.46
C LEU A 66 -14.10 -7.53 -3.58
N ALA A 67 -13.40 -7.66 -4.70
CA ALA A 67 -13.82 -8.51 -5.81
C ALA A 67 -13.93 -9.98 -5.38
N THR A 68 -12.92 -10.51 -4.68
CA THR A 68 -12.92 -11.87 -4.15
C THR A 68 -14.03 -12.08 -3.13
N SER A 69 -14.18 -11.16 -2.18
CA SER A 69 -15.21 -11.25 -1.14
C SER A 69 -16.62 -11.23 -1.75
N CYS A 70 -16.88 -10.32 -2.69
CA CYS A 70 -18.16 -10.25 -3.40
C CYS A 70 -18.46 -11.53 -4.19
N ASN A 71 -17.46 -12.08 -4.89
CA ASN A 71 -17.62 -13.35 -5.61
C ASN A 71 -17.98 -14.50 -4.65
N ASN A 72 -17.29 -14.61 -3.52
CA ASN A 72 -17.57 -15.64 -2.53
C ASN A 72 -19.00 -15.53 -1.98
N ILE A 73 -19.47 -14.32 -1.70
CA ILE A 73 -20.85 -14.08 -1.26
C ILE A 73 -21.84 -14.45 -2.36
N GLN A 74 -21.56 -14.08 -3.62
CA GLN A 74 -22.41 -14.42 -4.75
C GLN A 74 -22.54 -15.95 -4.93
N MET A 75 -21.44 -16.69 -4.83
CA MET A 75 -21.47 -18.17 -4.91
C MET A 75 -22.29 -18.77 -3.77
N LYS A 76 -22.05 -18.34 -2.52
CA LYS A 76 -22.82 -18.83 -1.36
C LYS A 76 -24.32 -18.56 -1.49
N LEU A 77 -24.69 -17.39 -2.01
CA LEU A 77 -26.10 -17.05 -2.27
C LEU A 77 -26.70 -17.91 -3.39
N ALA A 78 -25.94 -18.17 -4.45
CA ALA A 78 -26.38 -19.04 -5.54
C ALA A 78 -26.61 -20.48 -5.07
N ASP A 79 -25.70 -21.01 -4.24
CA ASP A 79 -25.82 -22.34 -3.64
C ASP A 79 -27.04 -22.42 -2.71
N LEU A 80 -27.22 -21.44 -1.82
CA LEU A 80 -28.37 -21.37 -0.93
C LEU A 80 -29.70 -21.31 -1.70
N HIS A 81 -29.73 -20.53 -2.79
CA HIS A 81 -30.91 -20.45 -3.66
C HIS A 81 -31.22 -21.81 -4.31
N LYS A 82 -30.19 -22.53 -4.77
CA LYS A 82 -30.34 -23.87 -5.34
C LYS A 82 -30.85 -24.86 -4.29
N GLU A 83 -30.24 -24.89 -3.11
CA GLU A 83 -30.66 -25.74 -1.98
C GLU A 83 -32.11 -25.46 -1.56
N THR A 84 -32.50 -24.19 -1.49
CA THR A 84 -33.88 -23.80 -1.16
C THR A 84 -34.86 -24.33 -2.22
N LYS A 85 -34.54 -24.17 -3.50
CA LYS A 85 -35.38 -24.67 -4.60
C LYS A 85 -35.49 -26.19 -4.62
N GLN A 86 -34.40 -26.90 -4.33
CA GLN A 86 -34.39 -28.36 -4.23
C GLN A 86 -35.28 -28.81 -3.06
N THR A 87 -35.07 -28.23 -1.88
CA THR A 87 -35.86 -28.60 -0.69
C THR A 87 -37.36 -28.31 -0.85
N LEU A 88 -37.73 -27.27 -1.61
CA LEU A 88 -39.15 -26.99 -1.91
C LEU A 88 -39.78 -27.99 -2.89
N ASN A 89 -38.98 -28.61 -3.75
CA ASN A 89 -39.44 -29.62 -4.71
C ASN A 89 -39.44 -31.03 -4.10
N ASP A 90 -38.59 -31.25 -3.09
CA ASP A 90 -38.54 -32.50 -2.34
C ASP A 90 -39.66 -32.46 -1.28
N ASN A 91 -40.59 -33.43 -1.31
CA ASN A 91 -41.72 -33.53 -0.38
C ASN A 91 -41.32 -33.78 1.10
N ASP A 92 -40.04 -33.59 1.45
CA ASP A 92 -39.40 -33.86 2.74
C ASP A 92 -38.98 -32.58 3.48
N PHE A 93 -39.45 -31.40 3.04
CA PHE A 93 -39.19 -30.13 3.71
C PHE A 93 -39.66 -30.18 5.17
N ASN A 94 -38.71 -30.10 6.12
CA ASN A 94 -39.01 -30.13 7.54
C ASN A 94 -38.19 -29.08 8.33
N GLU A 95 -38.36 -29.08 9.65
CA GLU A 95 -37.78 -28.09 10.56
C GLU A 95 -36.24 -28.07 10.56
N ILE A 96 -35.59 -29.21 10.27
CA ILE A 96 -34.13 -29.31 10.14
C ILE A 96 -33.65 -28.47 8.95
N ASN A 97 -34.37 -28.52 7.83
CA ASN A 97 -34.04 -27.74 6.63
C ASN A 97 -34.19 -26.24 6.89
N ILE A 98 -35.24 -25.82 7.61
CA ILE A 98 -35.41 -24.42 8.01
C ILE A 98 -34.24 -23.95 8.88
N HIS A 99 -33.81 -24.76 9.84
CA HIS A 99 -32.70 -24.41 10.73
C HIS A 99 -31.37 -24.30 9.96
N TYR A 100 -31.11 -25.23 9.02
CA TYR A 100 -29.92 -25.19 8.18
C TYR A 100 -29.88 -23.93 7.29
N LEU A 101 -30.97 -23.62 6.59
CA LEU A 101 -31.06 -22.43 5.74
C LEU A 101 -30.92 -21.13 6.55
N LYS A 102 -31.48 -21.07 7.77
CA LYS A 102 -31.32 -19.93 8.69
C LYS A 102 -29.86 -19.75 9.15
N ASN A 103 -29.15 -20.84 9.43
CA ASN A 103 -27.74 -20.77 9.80
C ASN A 103 -26.89 -20.22 8.64
N GLN A 104 -27.08 -20.72 7.42
CA GLN A 104 -26.37 -20.23 6.24
C GLN A 104 -26.64 -18.73 5.98
N LEU A 105 -27.89 -18.28 6.13
CA LEU A 105 -28.24 -16.85 6.03
C LEU A 105 -27.55 -16.00 7.10
N THR A 106 -27.42 -16.54 8.31
CA THR A 106 -26.76 -15.84 9.43
C THR A 106 -25.27 -15.70 9.19
N GLU A 107 -24.61 -16.73 8.67
CA GLU A 107 -23.19 -16.68 8.30
C GLU A 107 -22.94 -15.66 7.18
N ILE A 108 -23.76 -15.65 6.13
CA ILE A 108 -23.65 -14.67 5.04
C ILE A 108 -23.88 -13.25 5.58
N ARG A 109 -24.86 -13.06 6.46
CA ARG A 109 -25.13 -11.76 7.10
C ARG A 109 -23.96 -11.28 7.95
N GLN A 110 -23.31 -12.15 8.73
CA GLN A 110 -22.14 -11.79 9.53
C GLN A 110 -20.96 -11.31 8.66
N VAL A 111 -20.75 -11.93 7.49
CA VAL A 111 -19.73 -11.50 6.52
C VAL A 111 -20.10 -10.15 5.88
N LEU A 112 -21.39 -9.86 5.69
CA LEU A 112 -21.86 -8.58 5.14
C LEU A 112 -21.85 -7.43 6.15
N ASP A 113 -22.23 -7.70 7.40
CA ASP A 113 -22.31 -6.69 8.47
C ASP A 113 -20.92 -6.36 9.04
N ASN A 114 -19.95 -7.25 8.84
CA ASN A 114 -18.56 -7.06 9.22
C ASN A 114 -17.64 -7.72 8.18
N PRO A 115 -17.55 -7.17 6.95
CA PRO A 115 -16.60 -7.66 5.96
C PRO A 115 -15.25 -7.48 6.60
N THR A 116 -14.55 -8.59 6.87
CA THR A 116 -13.36 -8.69 7.74
C THR A 116 -12.65 -7.34 7.76
N LYS A 117 -12.73 -6.62 8.90
CA LYS A 117 -12.01 -5.36 9.06
C LYS A 117 -10.62 -5.62 8.52
N ILE A 118 -10.25 -5.03 7.39
CA ILE A 118 -8.85 -4.98 6.99
C ILE A 118 -8.22 -4.18 8.12
N ILE A 119 -7.68 -4.88 9.11
CA ILE A 119 -7.04 -4.22 10.22
C ILE A 119 -5.78 -3.64 9.59
N ILE A 120 -5.42 -2.40 9.92
CA ILE A 120 -4.17 -1.79 9.46
C ILE A 120 -2.94 -2.71 9.74
N LYS A 121 -3.09 -3.71 10.63
CA LYS A 121 -2.18 -4.83 10.84
C LYS A 121 -1.96 -5.74 9.62
N ASP A 122 -2.96 -6.01 8.80
CA ASP A 122 -2.84 -6.82 7.58
C ASP A 122 -2.13 -6.06 6.46
N LEU A 123 -2.00 -4.73 6.59
CA LEU A 123 -1.16 -3.88 5.76
C LEU A 123 0.30 -3.82 6.25
N GLN A 124 0.65 -4.41 7.40
CA GLN A 124 2.03 -4.40 7.93
C GLN A 124 3.10 -4.98 7.00
N PRO A 125 2.84 -6.07 6.25
CA PRO A 125 3.82 -6.57 5.28
C PRO A 125 4.18 -5.52 4.23
N PHE A 126 3.20 -4.73 3.77
CA PHE A 126 3.41 -3.62 2.83
C PHE A 126 4.09 -2.42 3.50
N ILE A 127 3.70 -2.05 4.72
CA ILE A 127 4.37 -0.97 5.49
C ILE A 127 5.85 -1.29 5.72
N THR A 128 6.21 -2.58 5.85
CA THR A 128 7.60 -3.01 6.05
C THR A 128 8.41 -2.92 4.74
N GLN A 129 7.81 -3.26 3.59
CA GLN A 129 8.50 -3.18 2.28
C GLN A 129 8.96 -1.75 1.92
N TYR A 130 8.29 -0.72 2.45
CA TYR A 130 8.67 0.68 2.24
C TYR A 130 9.46 1.29 3.42
N LYS A 131 9.59 0.59 4.56
CA LYS A 131 10.45 1.02 5.70
C LYS A 131 11.92 0.70 5.46
N ASP A 132 12.24 -0.39 4.76
CA ASP A 132 13.62 -0.81 4.53
C ASP A 132 14.35 0.08 3.51
N ASN A 133 13.62 0.79 2.64
CA ASN A 133 14.20 1.76 1.69
C ASN A 133 14.57 3.11 2.33
N GLY A 134 14.27 3.30 3.63
CA GLY A 134 14.47 4.56 4.35
C GLY A 134 15.33 4.46 5.61
N THR A 135 15.99 3.33 5.86
CA THR A 135 16.94 3.25 6.98
C THR A 135 18.27 3.88 6.58
N VAL A 136 18.35 5.21 6.69
CA VAL A 136 19.62 5.91 6.99
C VAL A 136 19.98 5.56 8.44
N ASN A 137 20.36 4.31 8.66
CA ASN A 137 21.03 3.87 9.87
C ASN A 137 22.47 3.60 9.49
N ASP A 138 23.27 4.66 9.46
CA ASP A 138 24.69 4.63 9.86
C ASP A 138 25.16 6.08 10.11
N LEU A 139 24.48 6.77 11.04
CA LEU A 139 25.03 7.92 11.76
C LEU A 139 25.48 7.45 13.15
N LYS A 140 26.51 6.59 13.19
CA LYS A 140 27.43 6.46 14.33
C LYS A 140 28.77 5.89 13.87
N GLN A 141 29.71 6.78 13.54
CA GLN A 141 31.07 6.79 14.10
C GLN A 141 31.76 8.12 13.81
#